data_AF-A0A7X8JGX0-F1
#
_entry.id   AF-A0A7X8JGX0-F1
#
_cell.length_a   1.000
_cell.length_b   1.000
_cell.length_c   1.000
_cell.angle_alpha   90.00
_cell.angle_beta   90.00
_cell.angle_gamma   90.00
#
_symmetry.space_group_name_H-M   'P 1'
#
loop_
_entity.id
_entity.type
_entity.pdbx_description
1 polymer ?
#
loop_
_entity_poly.entity_id
_entity_poly.type
_entity_poly.pdbx_seq_one_letter_code
_entity_poly.pdbx_strand_id
1 'polypeptide(L)'
;MNKFMGFYELKSLNIPTVPWKLFSADTVLEPQLLWTVRVATEAGNDLHLPRAVGVEAEEACLKARMFAEEFRNKGIVIYYPYFIAEKSGVLDMNSERTVIEAVDKDLWNLVTYGRKDVTVIIPAGYMQSMDTDMMMHAGTGPYDSCGAQNGQALCFTGNEAFMAPEELRELLGYGSVIRGRFRDDINGGGSILAEWSYAYSTDISHQPVGDRYLVFYELRGISGR
;
A
#
# COMPACT_ATOMS: atom_id res chain seq x y z
N MET A 1 -6.01 -7.40 12.28
CA MET A 1 -4.84 -6.53 12.53
C MET A 1 -5.24 -5.07 12.38
N ASN A 2 -4.86 -4.20 13.32
CA ASN A 2 -5.21 -2.77 13.33
C ASN A 2 -4.10 -1.89 12.70
N LYS A 3 -4.31 -0.57 12.59
CA LYS A 3 -3.39 0.33 11.87
C LYS A 3 -2.02 0.41 12.54
N PHE A 4 -1.99 0.41 13.87
CA PHE A 4 -0.77 0.41 14.66
C PHE A 4 0.10 -0.80 14.34
N MET A 5 -0.48 -2.00 14.43
CA MET A 5 0.23 -3.24 14.09
C MET A 5 0.68 -3.26 12.63
N GLY A 6 -0.14 -2.74 11.71
CA GLY A 6 0.19 -2.66 10.28
C GLY A 6 1.50 -1.95 9.98
N PHE A 7 1.81 -0.83 10.66
CA PHE A 7 3.09 -0.12 10.46
C PHE A 7 4.31 -0.94 10.89
N TYR A 8 4.20 -1.67 12.00
CA TYR A 8 5.29 -2.52 12.48
C TYR A 8 5.46 -3.76 11.62
N GLU A 9 4.36 -4.37 11.15
CA GLU A 9 4.43 -5.52 10.25
C GLU A 9 5.03 -5.15 8.89
N LEU A 10 4.64 -4.01 8.29
CA LEU A 10 5.29 -3.55 7.05
C LEU A 10 6.81 -3.39 7.21
N LYS A 11 7.25 -2.88 8.37
CA LYS A 11 8.67 -2.72 8.70
C LYS A 11 9.38 -4.07 8.92
N SER A 12 8.68 -5.08 9.46
CA SER A 12 9.24 -6.41 9.72
C SER A 12 9.38 -7.26 8.45
N LEU A 13 8.49 -7.03 7.46
CA LEU A 13 8.42 -7.76 6.19
C LEU A 13 9.58 -7.49 5.24
N ASN A 14 10.38 -6.45 5.50
CA ASN A 14 11.49 -6.01 4.63
C ASN A 14 11.05 -5.77 3.17
N ILE A 15 9.84 -5.23 2.99
CA ILE A 15 9.30 -4.76 1.71
C ILE A 15 9.43 -3.24 1.62
N PRO A 16 9.36 -2.63 0.43
CA PRO A 16 9.40 -1.17 0.28
C PRO A 16 8.30 -0.52 1.10
N THR A 17 8.65 0.19 2.16
CA THR A 17 7.68 0.86 3.03
C THR A 17 8.11 2.27 3.34
N VAL A 18 7.15 3.13 3.70
CA VAL A 18 7.47 4.50 4.11
C VAL A 18 8.48 4.46 5.26
N PRO A 19 9.55 5.28 5.20
CA PRO A 19 10.62 5.27 6.20
C PRO A 19 10.18 6.03 7.46
N TRP A 20 9.12 5.52 8.11
CA TRP A 20 8.49 6.18 9.23
C TRP A 20 9.33 6.09 10.50
N LYS A 21 9.23 7.15 11.31
CA LYS A 21 9.86 7.27 12.62
C LYS A 21 8.81 7.66 13.66
N LEU A 22 9.05 7.30 14.92
CA LEU A 22 8.24 7.76 16.05
C LEU A 22 8.55 9.23 16.30
N PHE A 23 7.50 10.05 16.46
CA PHE A 23 7.64 11.43 16.87
C PHE A 23 7.94 11.52 18.38
N SER A 24 8.84 12.43 18.73
CA SER A 24 9.22 12.78 20.10
C SER A 24 9.32 14.29 20.24
N ALA A 25 9.34 14.80 21.47
CA ALA A 25 9.37 16.25 21.72
C ALA A 25 10.62 16.95 21.15
N ASP A 26 11.72 16.20 21.00
CA ASP A 26 13.01 16.62 20.42
C ASP A 26 13.12 16.35 18.92
N THR A 27 12.07 15.82 18.26
CA THR A 27 12.08 15.61 16.81
C THR A 27 12.19 16.95 16.08
N VAL A 28 13.17 17.04 15.19
CA VAL A 28 13.37 18.15 14.24
C VAL A 28 13.16 17.60 12.83
N LEU A 29 12.30 18.28 12.07
CA LEU A 29 11.96 17.91 10.70
C LEU A 29 12.71 18.81 9.71
N GLU A 30 13.17 18.22 8.61
CA GLU A 30 13.97 18.98 7.64
C GLU A 30 13.12 19.99 6.86
N PRO A 31 13.51 21.29 6.85
CA PRO A 31 12.70 22.35 6.24
C PRO A 31 12.53 22.24 4.72
N GLN A 32 13.43 21.54 4.03
CA GLN A 32 13.38 21.39 2.57
C GLN A 32 12.54 20.20 2.10
N LEU A 33 11.85 19.53 3.02
CA LEU A 33 10.93 18.43 2.72
C LEU A 33 9.52 18.79 3.18
N LEU A 34 8.55 18.23 2.46
CA LEU A 34 7.19 18.11 2.97
C LEU A 34 7.07 16.84 3.80
N TRP A 35 6.18 16.87 4.78
CA TRP A 35 6.08 15.82 5.79
C TRP A 35 4.66 15.27 5.89
N THR A 36 4.60 13.99 6.22
CA THR A 36 3.38 13.30 6.63
C THR A 36 3.49 12.95 8.10
N VAL A 37 2.46 13.29 8.87
CA VAL A 37 2.30 12.96 10.29
C VAL A 37 1.00 12.19 10.46
N ARG A 38 1.06 11.02 11.10
CA ARG A 38 -0.11 10.16 11.30
C ARG A 38 -0.18 9.65 12.73
N VAL A 39 -1.41 9.51 13.21
CA VAL A 39 -1.70 8.79 14.45
C VAL A 39 -2.05 7.33 14.16
N ALA A 40 -1.62 6.44 15.05
CA ALA A 40 -2.06 5.06 15.14
C ALA A 40 -2.32 4.70 16.61
N THR A 41 -3.51 4.17 16.90
CA THR A 41 -3.94 3.79 18.26
C THR A 41 -3.71 2.30 18.53
N GLU A 42 -3.33 1.96 19.76
CA GLU A 42 -3.05 0.56 20.14
C GLU A 42 -4.33 -0.29 20.23
N ALA A 43 -5.43 0.34 20.63
CA ALA A 43 -6.75 -0.27 20.74
C ALA A 43 -7.87 0.76 20.47
N GLY A 44 -9.04 0.28 20.05
CA GLY A 44 -10.22 1.11 19.79
C GLY A 44 -10.53 1.29 18.30
N ASN A 45 -11.31 2.31 17.98
CA ASN A 45 -11.70 2.61 16.61
C ASN A 45 -10.57 3.34 15.88
N ASP A 46 -9.94 2.66 14.92
CA ASP A 46 -8.83 3.18 14.11
C ASP A 46 -9.30 3.94 12.85
N LEU A 47 -10.60 4.21 12.73
CA LEU A 47 -11.17 4.97 11.63
C LEU A 47 -11.04 6.48 11.88
N HIS A 48 -10.70 7.23 10.83
CA HIS A 48 -10.60 8.69 10.84
C HIS A 48 -9.59 9.30 11.83
N LEU A 49 -8.55 8.55 12.21
CA LEU A 49 -7.45 9.08 13.01
C LEU A 49 -6.81 10.31 12.33
N PRO A 50 -6.47 11.35 13.10
CA PRO A 50 -5.97 12.59 12.54
C PRO A 50 -4.64 12.40 11.82
N ARG A 51 -4.43 13.24 10.80
CA ARG A 51 -3.25 13.24 9.95
C ARG A 51 -2.95 14.65 9.46
N ALA A 52 -1.69 14.92 9.19
CA ALA A 52 -1.22 16.02 8.36
C ALA A 52 -0.41 15.40 7.22
N VAL A 53 -0.65 15.81 5.98
CA VAL A 53 -0.06 15.15 4.80
C VAL A 53 0.41 16.23 3.84
N GLY A 54 1.68 16.17 3.46
CA GLY A 54 2.27 17.11 2.51
C GLY A 54 2.37 18.53 3.06
N VAL A 55 2.69 18.68 4.35
CA VAL A 55 2.83 19.98 5.00
C VAL A 55 4.29 20.29 5.29
N GLU A 56 4.62 21.58 5.41
CA GLU A 56 5.97 22.03 5.74
C GLU A 56 6.41 21.57 7.15
N ALA A 57 7.72 21.55 7.40
CA ALA A 57 8.33 21.06 8.64
C ALA A 57 7.76 21.72 9.92
N GLU A 58 7.52 23.03 9.88
CA GLU A 58 6.97 23.77 11.02
C GLU A 58 5.55 23.32 11.36
N GLU A 59 4.67 23.25 10.34
CA GLU A 59 3.30 22.78 10.51
C GLU A 59 3.26 21.31 10.94
N ALA A 60 4.08 20.45 10.34
CA ALA A 60 4.18 19.04 10.72
C ALA A 60 4.56 18.90 12.20
N CYS A 61 5.55 19.66 12.68
CA CYS A 61 5.95 19.64 14.09
C CYS A 61 4.82 20.13 15.02
N LEU A 62 4.10 21.18 14.63
CA LEU A 62 2.96 21.69 15.39
C LEU A 62 1.87 20.61 15.51
N LYS A 63 1.45 20.01 14.39
CA LYS A 63 0.43 18.96 14.35
C LYS A 63 0.86 17.72 15.13
N ALA A 64 2.12 17.30 14.97
CA ALA A 64 2.66 16.14 15.68
C ALA A 64 2.66 16.34 17.20
N ARG A 65 3.02 17.54 17.69
CA ARG A 65 2.93 17.88 19.12
C ARG A 65 1.50 17.82 19.64
N MET A 66 0.55 18.41 18.90
CA MET A 66 -0.87 18.35 19.26
C MET A 66 -1.38 16.91 19.34
N PHE A 67 -1.07 16.09 18.32
CA PHE A 67 -1.47 14.69 18.30
C PHE A 67 -0.82 13.89 19.42
N ALA A 68 0.46 14.13 19.73
CA ALA A 68 1.17 13.43 20.79
C ALA A 68 0.59 13.74 22.18
N GLU A 69 0.08 14.95 22.38
CA GLU A 69 -0.63 15.31 23.60
C GLU A 69 -2.02 14.66 23.70
N GLU A 70 -2.82 14.76 22.64
CA GLU A 70 -4.18 14.20 22.57
C GLU A 70 -4.22 12.67 22.72
N PHE A 71 -3.25 11.99 22.09
CA PHE A 71 -3.15 10.53 22.04
C PHE A 71 -2.13 9.96 23.01
N ARG A 72 -1.69 10.75 24.01
CA ARG A 72 -0.79 10.29 25.06
C ARG A 72 -1.34 9.02 25.73
N ASN A 73 -0.53 7.97 25.79
CA ASN A 73 -0.87 6.64 26.34
C ASN A 73 -2.03 5.91 25.62
N LYS A 74 -2.43 6.35 24.42
CA LYS A 74 -3.48 5.70 23.62
C LYS A 74 -2.95 5.18 22.28
N GLY A 75 -1.79 5.69 21.85
CA GLY A 75 -1.21 5.36 20.56
C GLY A 75 0.13 6.06 20.34
N ILE A 76 0.59 5.99 19.10
CA ILE A 76 1.82 6.61 18.62
C ILE A 76 1.51 7.68 17.58
N VAL A 77 2.41 8.65 17.50
CA VAL A 77 2.51 9.57 16.38
C VAL A 77 3.74 9.18 15.58
N ILE A 78 3.55 8.95 14.29
CA ILE A 78 4.63 8.67 13.36
C ILE A 78 4.75 9.80 12.34
N TYR A 79 5.95 9.95 11.79
CA TYR A 79 6.21 10.87 10.70
C TYR A 79 7.11 10.23 9.64
N TYR A 80 6.98 10.69 8.40
CA TYR A 80 7.84 10.34 7.26
C TYR A 80 7.75 11.43 6.18
N PRO A 81 8.75 11.53 5.27
CA PRO A 81 8.68 12.45 4.14
C PRO A 81 7.43 12.21 3.28
N TYR A 82 6.76 13.28 2.89
CA TYR A 82 5.65 13.21 1.95
C TYR A 82 6.14 12.74 0.57
N PHE A 83 5.25 12.10 -0.17
CA PHE A 83 5.49 11.60 -1.51
C PHE A 83 4.26 11.88 -2.39
N ILE A 84 4.49 12.00 -3.68
CA ILE A 84 3.43 12.19 -4.68
C ILE A 84 3.28 10.89 -5.45
N ALA A 85 2.06 10.39 -5.54
CA ALA A 85 1.77 9.16 -6.26
C ALA A 85 1.58 9.41 -7.77
N GLU A 86 2.18 8.56 -8.59
CA GLU A 86 1.86 8.39 -10.01
C GLU A 86 0.67 7.45 -10.17
N LYS A 87 0.71 6.32 -9.45
CA LYS A 87 -0.37 5.33 -9.36
C LYS A 87 -0.47 4.89 -7.92
N SER A 88 -1.68 4.67 -7.45
CA SER A 88 -1.93 4.05 -6.15
C SER A 88 -2.91 2.93 -6.27
N GLY A 89 -2.96 2.09 -5.25
CA GLY A 89 -3.93 1.02 -5.22
C GLY A 89 -4.01 0.28 -3.91
N VAL A 90 -4.85 -0.74 -3.94
CA VAL A 90 -4.93 -1.75 -2.89
C VAL A 90 -4.56 -3.11 -3.46
N LEU A 91 -3.93 -3.91 -2.61
CA LEU A 91 -3.66 -5.33 -2.83
C LEU A 91 -4.42 -6.09 -1.74
N ASP A 92 -5.52 -6.73 -2.12
CA ASP A 92 -6.37 -7.53 -1.24
C ASP A 92 -6.12 -9.03 -1.46
N MET A 93 -5.80 -9.75 -0.39
CA MET A 93 -5.31 -11.13 -0.46
C MET A 93 -6.06 -12.03 0.53
N ASN A 94 -6.85 -12.96 0.00
CA ASN A 94 -7.51 -14.01 0.76
C ASN A 94 -7.17 -15.40 0.23
N SER A 95 -7.76 -16.46 0.79
CA SER A 95 -7.46 -17.85 0.44
C SER A 95 -7.87 -18.23 -0.99
N GLU A 96 -8.81 -17.50 -1.59
CA GLU A 96 -9.36 -17.79 -2.92
C GLU A 96 -8.64 -17.02 -4.03
N ARG A 97 -8.21 -15.78 -3.75
CA ARG A 97 -7.69 -14.86 -4.76
C ARG A 97 -6.81 -13.77 -4.18
N THR A 98 -6.11 -13.10 -5.10
CA THR A 98 -5.51 -11.78 -4.92
C THR A 98 -6.26 -10.80 -5.83
N VAL A 99 -6.58 -9.62 -5.32
CA VAL A 99 -7.19 -8.53 -6.09
C VAL A 99 -6.27 -7.31 -6.04
N ILE A 100 -5.93 -6.78 -7.21
CA ILE A 100 -5.21 -5.51 -7.35
C ILE A 100 -6.21 -4.50 -7.89
N GLU A 101 -6.50 -3.45 -7.14
CA GLU A 101 -7.21 -2.28 -7.67
C GLU A 101 -6.23 -1.13 -7.76
N ALA A 102 -6.19 -0.46 -8.90
CA ALA A 102 -5.29 0.67 -9.12
C ALA A 102 -6.03 1.89 -9.67
N VAL A 103 -5.51 3.07 -9.32
CA VAL A 103 -6.05 4.37 -9.68
C VAL A 103 -4.92 5.34 -10.03
N ASP A 104 -5.20 6.27 -10.94
CA ASP A 104 -4.32 7.39 -11.24
C ASP A 104 -4.08 8.24 -9.99
N LYS A 105 -2.81 8.54 -9.73
CA LYS A 105 -2.33 9.38 -8.62
C LYS A 105 -2.72 8.84 -7.24
N ASP A 106 -3.22 9.72 -6.37
CA ASP A 106 -3.43 9.44 -4.95
C ASP A 106 -4.53 8.42 -4.70
N LEU A 107 -4.32 7.55 -3.71
CA LEU A 107 -5.30 6.55 -3.29
C LEU A 107 -6.65 7.14 -2.85
N TRP A 108 -6.71 8.44 -2.50
CA TRP A 108 -7.99 9.12 -2.23
C TRP A 108 -8.95 9.08 -3.41
N ASN A 109 -8.43 8.99 -4.65
CA ASN A 109 -9.27 8.80 -5.82
C ASN A 109 -10.08 7.50 -5.75
N LEU A 110 -9.47 6.45 -5.19
CA LEU A 110 -10.13 5.18 -4.93
C LEU A 110 -11.05 5.24 -3.72
N VAL A 111 -10.52 5.60 -2.54
CA VAL A 111 -11.26 5.42 -1.27
C VAL A 111 -12.32 6.49 -1.01
N THR A 112 -12.21 7.67 -1.64
CA THR A 112 -13.19 8.78 -1.47
C THR A 112 -14.15 8.88 -2.65
N TYR A 113 -13.64 8.75 -3.88
CA TYR A 113 -14.45 8.92 -5.09
C TYR A 113 -14.86 7.61 -5.76
N GLY A 114 -14.39 6.45 -5.26
CA GLY A 114 -14.70 5.14 -5.83
C GLY A 114 -14.12 4.95 -7.24
N ARG A 115 -13.14 5.76 -7.65
CA ARG A 115 -12.54 5.69 -8.99
C ARG A 115 -11.54 4.54 -9.04
N LYS A 116 -11.70 3.68 -10.03
CA LYS A 116 -10.79 2.57 -10.34
C LYS A 116 -10.45 2.66 -11.81
N ASP A 117 -9.17 2.77 -12.13
CA ASP A 117 -8.71 2.72 -13.51
C ASP A 117 -8.62 1.26 -13.98
N VAL A 118 -8.19 0.36 -13.09
CA VAL A 118 -8.18 -1.08 -13.35
C VAL A 118 -8.39 -1.90 -12.08
N THR A 119 -8.99 -3.07 -12.25
CA THR A 119 -9.06 -4.14 -11.26
C THR A 119 -8.55 -5.42 -11.90
N VAL A 120 -7.59 -6.08 -11.24
CA VAL A 120 -7.02 -7.36 -11.65
C VAL A 120 -7.34 -8.40 -10.59
N ILE A 121 -7.99 -9.49 -10.98
CA ILE A 121 -8.32 -10.61 -10.08
C ILE A 121 -7.49 -11.82 -10.48
N ILE A 122 -6.73 -12.34 -9.52
CA ILE A 122 -5.81 -13.45 -9.67
C ILE A 122 -6.26 -14.59 -8.76
N PRO A 123 -6.81 -15.70 -9.27
CA PRO A 123 -7.14 -16.88 -8.46
C PRO A 123 -5.89 -17.44 -7.76
N ALA A 124 -6.04 -17.93 -6.53
CA ALA A 124 -4.90 -18.43 -5.73
C ALA A 124 -4.14 -19.58 -6.42
N GLY A 125 -4.84 -20.42 -7.20
CA GLY A 125 -4.23 -21.51 -7.97
C GLY A 125 -3.40 -21.05 -9.18
N TYR A 126 -3.52 -19.78 -9.61
CA TYR A 126 -2.79 -19.23 -10.75
C TYR A 126 -1.34 -18.83 -10.40
N MET A 127 -1.08 -18.45 -9.14
CA MET A 127 0.27 -18.05 -8.72
C MET A 127 1.25 -19.23 -8.74
N GLN A 128 0.78 -20.46 -8.52
CA GLN A 128 1.61 -21.68 -8.61
C GLN A 128 2.01 -22.03 -10.05
N SER A 129 1.19 -21.68 -11.04
CA SER A 129 1.52 -21.89 -12.46
C SER A 129 2.42 -20.79 -13.04
N MET A 130 2.34 -19.56 -12.52
CA MET A 130 3.18 -18.44 -12.98
C MET A 130 4.68 -18.67 -12.74
N ASP A 131 5.08 -19.31 -11.64
CA ASP A 131 6.49 -19.65 -11.37
C ASP A 131 7.09 -20.60 -12.42
N THR A 132 6.25 -21.39 -13.10
CA THR A 132 6.69 -22.38 -14.10
C THR A 132 6.80 -21.77 -15.50
N ASP A 133 5.86 -20.91 -15.89
CA ASP A 133 5.87 -20.22 -17.19
C ASP A 133 6.84 -19.02 -17.24
N MET A 134 7.11 -18.37 -16.10
CA MET A 134 8.05 -17.24 -16.04
C MET A 134 9.52 -17.61 -16.27
N MET A 135 9.90 -18.87 -16.09
CA MET A 135 11.25 -19.36 -16.43
C MET A 135 11.45 -19.58 -17.94
N MET A 136 10.38 -19.63 -18.74
CA MET A 136 10.43 -20.04 -20.14
C MET A 136 10.20 -18.91 -21.15
N HIS A 137 9.56 -17.80 -20.77
CA HIS A 137 9.20 -16.73 -21.72
C HIS A 137 9.60 -15.32 -21.26
N ALA A 138 10.91 -15.09 -21.15
CA ALA A 138 11.49 -13.76 -21.34
C ALA A 138 11.51 -13.41 -22.85
N GLY A 139 10.34 -13.20 -23.44
CA GLY A 139 10.25 -12.84 -24.86
C GLY A 139 8.85 -12.95 -25.45
N THR A 140 8.33 -11.79 -25.86
CA THR A 140 7.33 -11.56 -26.92
C THR A 140 5.93 -12.16 -26.78
N GLY A 141 4.93 -11.30 -26.58
CA GLY A 141 3.54 -11.54 -27.00
C GLY A 141 2.50 -10.81 -26.16
N PRO A 142 1.46 -10.19 -26.76
CA PRO A 142 0.38 -9.56 -26.01
C PRO A 142 -0.45 -10.65 -25.33
N TYR A 143 -0.73 -10.47 -24.04
CA TYR A 143 -1.65 -11.33 -23.29
C TYR A 143 -3.07 -11.10 -23.81
N ASP A 144 -3.41 -11.76 -24.91
CA ASP A 144 -4.76 -11.69 -25.48
C ASP A 144 -5.67 -12.76 -24.87
N SER A 145 -6.84 -12.27 -24.47
CA SER A 145 -8.12 -12.97 -24.34
C SER A 145 -8.39 -13.80 -23.09
N CYS A 146 -9.45 -13.38 -22.39
CA CYS A 146 -10.34 -14.17 -21.55
C CYS A 146 -10.80 -15.45 -22.28
N GLY A 147 -9.95 -16.47 -22.28
CA GLY A 147 -10.30 -17.86 -22.57
C GLY A 147 -10.57 -18.56 -21.24
N ALA A 148 -11.82 -18.58 -20.81
CA ALA A 148 -12.24 -19.36 -19.65
C ALA A 148 -12.11 -20.86 -19.96
N GLN A 149 -10.99 -21.46 -19.60
CA GLN A 149 -10.91 -22.90 -19.35
C GLN A 149 -10.33 -23.11 -17.94
N ASN A 150 -11.16 -23.70 -17.07
CA ASN A 150 -10.82 -24.19 -15.73
C ASN A 150 -10.33 -23.15 -14.69
N GLY A 151 -11.11 -22.10 -14.38
CA GLY A 151 -10.98 -21.37 -13.09
C GLY A 151 -9.62 -20.75 -12.75
N GLN A 152 -8.70 -20.68 -13.73
CA GLN A 152 -7.29 -20.28 -13.60
C GLN A 152 -6.96 -19.15 -14.58
N ALA A 153 -7.87 -18.21 -14.80
CA ALA A 153 -7.64 -17.08 -15.69
C ALA A 153 -7.49 -15.79 -14.89
N LEU A 154 -6.49 -15.00 -15.25
CA LEU A 154 -6.36 -13.61 -14.83
C LEU A 154 -7.55 -12.83 -15.39
N CYS A 155 -8.26 -12.09 -14.54
CA CYS A 155 -9.43 -11.31 -14.96
C CYS A 155 -9.16 -9.82 -14.77
N PHE A 156 -9.36 -9.04 -15.83
CA PHE A 156 -9.24 -7.58 -15.80
C PHE A 156 -10.62 -6.92 -15.88
N THR A 157 -10.75 -5.77 -15.24
CA THR A 157 -11.86 -4.84 -15.42
C THR A 157 -11.31 -3.42 -15.48
N GLY A 158 -11.67 -2.64 -16.48
CA GLY A 158 -11.16 -1.29 -16.70
C GLY A 158 -10.08 -1.23 -17.78
N ASN A 159 -9.13 -0.30 -17.64
CA ASN A 159 -8.04 -0.12 -18.60
C ASN A 159 -6.91 -1.14 -18.33
N GLU A 160 -6.86 -2.20 -19.12
CA GLU A 160 -5.84 -3.25 -19.01
C GLU A 160 -4.40 -2.74 -19.21
N ALA A 161 -4.23 -1.66 -19.97
CA ALA A 161 -2.93 -1.03 -20.20
C ALA A 161 -2.53 -0.06 -19.08
N PHE A 162 -3.36 0.12 -18.04
CA PHE A 162 -3.06 1.03 -16.94
C PHE A 162 -1.84 0.57 -16.12
N MET A 163 -1.68 -0.74 -15.95
CA MET A 163 -0.55 -1.34 -15.24
C MET A 163 0.38 -2.03 -16.24
N ALA A 164 1.67 -1.71 -16.17
CA ALA A 164 2.67 -2.45 -16.94
C ALA A 164 2.82 -3.89 -16.39
N PRO A 165 3.16 -4.88 -17.23
CA PRO A 165 3.38 -6.25 -16.78
C PRO A 165 4.42 -6.37 -15.66
N GLU A 166 5.45 -5.53 -15.68
CA GLU A 166 6.50 -5.46 -14.65
C GLU A 166 5.95 -4.97 -13.31
N GLU A 167 5.04 -4.00 -13.34
CA GLU A 167 4.41 -3.45 -12.12
C GLU A 167 3.50 -4.48 -11.46
N LEU A 168 2.74 -5.25 -12.27
CA LEU A 168 1.93 -6.35 -11.78
C LEU A 168 2.79 -7.45 -11.16
N ARG A 169 3.90 -7.82 -11.83
CA ARG A 169 4.85 -8.82 -11.34
C ARG A 169 5.47 -8.39 -10.01
N GLU A 170 5.88 -7.13 -9.90
CA GLU A 170 6.45 -6.56 -8.67
C GLU A 170 5.45 -6.59 -7.52
N LEU A 171 4.21 -6.12 -7.74
CA LEU A 171 3.15 -6.15 -6.72
C LEU A 171 2.79 -7.57 -6.28
N LEU A 172 2.71 -8.52 -7.22
CA LEU A 172 2.45 -9.92 -6.91
C LEU A 172 3.61 -10.56 -6.13
N GLY A 173 4.85 -10.21 -6.45
CA GLY A 173 6.04 -10.65 -5.70
C GLY A 173 5.96 -10.24 -4.23
N TYR A 174 5.69 -8.96 -3.94
CA TYR A 174 5.49 -8.49 -2.57
C TYR A 174 4.20 -9.05 -1.93
N GLY A 175 3.15 -9.24 -2.73
CA GLY A 175 1.92 -9.91 -2.30
C GLY A 175 2.17 -11.32 -1.78
N SER A 176 3.02 -12.10 -2.45
CA SER A 176 3.43 -13.43 -1.99
C SER A 176 4.16 -13.38 -0.65
N VAL A 177 5.02 -12.38 -0.42
CA VAL A 177 5.71 -12.17 0.86
C VAL A 177 4.72 -11.86 1.98
N ILE A 178 3.79 -10.92 1.75
CA ILE A 178 2.74 -10.56 2.71
C ILE A 178 1.85 -11.78 3.00
N ARG A 179 1.38 -12.47 1.96
CA ARG A 179 0.56 -13.68 2.09
C ARG A 179 1.26 -14.77 2.90
N GLY A 180 2.56 -14.97 2.70
CA GLY A 180 3.35 -15.91 3.48
C GLY A 180 3.38 -15.56 4.97
N ARG A 181 3.52 -14.27 5.30
CA ARG A 181 3.53 -13.79 6.69
C ARG A 181 2.19 -13.99 7.41
N PHE A 182 1.08 -13.79 6.70
CA PHE A 182 -0.28 -13.84 7.28
C PHE A 182 -1.05 -15.10 6.85
N ARG A 183 -0.35 -16.19 6.58
CA ARG A 183 -0.95 -17.44 6.09
C ARG A 183 -2.05 -17.96 6.99
N ASP A 184 -1.87 -17.90 8.31
CA ASP A 184 -2.86 -18.41 9.27
C ASP A 184 -4.14 -17.57 9.27
N ASP A 185 -4.01 -16.24 9.23
CA ASP A 185 -5.16 -15.32 9.13
C ASP A 185 -5.95 -15.56 7.84
N ILE A 186 -5.23 -15.74 6.72
CA ILE A 186 -5.82 -16.01 5.40
C ILE A 186 -6.52 -17.38 5.37
N ASN A 187 -5.89 -18.43 5.92
CA ASN A 187 -6.48 -19.76 6.01
C ASN A 187 -7.69 -19.79 6.96
N GLY A 188 -7.72 -18.91 7.96
CA GLY A 188 -8.86 -18.69 8.84
C GLY A 188 -10.05 -17.97 8.18
N GLY A 189 -9.99 -17.70 6.88
CA GLY A 189 -11.04 -17.00 6.13
C GLY A 189 -10.93 -15.46 6.17
N GLY A 190 -9.84 -14.92 6.73
CA GLY A 190 -9.53 -13.50 6.67
C GLY A 190 -8.98 -13.07 5.32
N SER A 191 -8.90 -11.76 5.13
CA SER A 191 -8.17 -11.12 4.04
C SER A 191 -7.14 -10.13 4.58
N ILE A 192 -6.04 -9.96 3.86
CA ILE A 192 -5.04 -8.94 4.14
C ILE A 192 -5.08 -7.90 3.02
N LEU A 193 -5.26 -6.64 3.41
CA LEU A 193 -5.26 -5.50 2.50
C LEU A 193 -4.00 -4.67 2.73
N ALA A 194 -3.25 -4.43 1.65
CA ALA A 194 -2.10 -3.53 1.63
C ALA A 194 -2.37 -2.33 0.71
N GLU A 195 -2.12 -1.12 1.20
CA GLU A 195 -2.16 0.10 0.38
C GLU A 195 -0.76 0.39 -0.16
N TRP A 196 -0.69 0.68 -1.46
CA TRP A 196 0.56 0.89 -2.18
C TRP A 196 0.49 2.08 -3.13
N SER A 197 1.65 2.67 -3.42
CA SER A 197 1.82 3.66 -4.48
C SER A 197 3.13 3.45 -5.23
N TYR A 198 3.10 3.63 -6.55
CA TYR A 198 4.28 4.07 -7.29
C TYR A 198 4.37 5.58 -7.14
N ALA A 199 5.43 6.04 -6.51
CA ALA A 199 5.55 7.41 -6.01
C ALA A 199 6.92 8.02 -6.29
N TYR A 200 6.98 9.33 -6.13
CA TYR A 200 8.20 10.12 -6.13
C TYR A 200 8.35 10.81 -4.78
N SER A 201 9.59 11.02 -4.36
CA SER A 201 9.87 12.00 -3.31
C SER A 201 9.50 13.38 -3.83
N THR A 202 9.32 14.35 -2.93
CA THR A 202 8.87 15.69 -3.29
C THR A 202 9.73 16.76 -2.66
N ASP A 203 9.87 17.88 -3.36
CA ASP A 203 10.34 19.13 -2.77
C ASP A 203 9.18 19.89 -2.07
N ILE A 204 9.51 21.05 -1.51
CA ILE A 204 8.55 21.96 -0.86
C ILE A 204 7.52 22.58 -1.81
N SER A 205 7.75 22.53 -3.12
CA SER A 205 6.84 23.05 -4.16
C SER A 205 5.92 21.97 -4.72
N HIS A 206 5.80 20.83 -4.03
CA HIS A 206 5.06 19.65 -4.49
C HIS A 206 5.52 19.15 -5.87
N GLN A 207 6.81 19.28 -6.20
CA GLN A 207 7.37 18.73 -7.43
C GLN A 207 8.06 17.39 -7.16
N PRO A 208 7.91 16.38 -8.04
CA PRO A 208 8.58 15.11 -7.89
C PRO A 208 10.10 15.28 -8.00
N VAL A 209 10.84 14.58 -7.14
CA VAL A 209 12.30 14.58 -7.08
C VAL A 209 12.80 13.14 -7.08
N GLY A 210 13.82 12.89 -7.89
CA GLY A 210 14.49 11.58 -7.98
C GLY A 210 13.70 10.55 -8.79
N ASP A 211 14.06 9.29 -8.59
CA ASP A 211 13.46 8.17 -9.33
C ASP A 211 12.15 7.72 -8.71
N ARG A 212 11.29 7.15 -9.57
CA ARG A 212 10.05 6.51 -9.17
C ARG A 212 10.34 5.27 -8.33
N TYR A 213 9.60 5.08 -7.24
CA TYR A 213 9.71 3.89 -6.38
C TYR A 213 8.34 3.36 -5.97
N LEU A 214 8.27 2.06 -5.68
CA LEU A 214 7.11 1.44 -5.04
C LEU A 214 7.20 1.64 -3.52
N VAL A 215 6.06 1.92 -2.88
CA VAL A 215 5.97 2.02 -1.42
C VAL A 215 4.64 1.49 -0.89
N PHE A 216 4.72 0.65 0.14
CA PHE A 216 3.59 0.22 0.96
C PHE A 216 3.52 1.07 2.24
N TYR A 217 2.35 1.62 2.54
CA TYR A 217 2.20 2.58 3.66
C TYR A 217 1.01 2.31 4.57
N GLU A 218 0.22 1.27 4.27
CA GLU A 218 -0.82 0.77 5.15
C GLU A 218 -1.01 -0.73 4.95
N LEU A 219 -1.25 -1.44 6.04
CA LEU A 219 -1.53 -2.87 6.04
C LEU A 219 -2.62 -3.15 7.07
N ARG A 220 -3.67 -3.86 6.66
CA ARG A 220 -4.82 -4.17 7.52
C ARG A 220 -5.24 -5.62 7.33
N GLY A 221 -5.68 -6.22 8.43
CA GLY A 221 -6.40 -7.50 8.38
C GLY A 221 -7.89 -7.24 8.39
N ILE A 222 -8.60 -7.83 7.44
CA ILE A 222 -10.05 -7.81 7.32
C ILE A 222 -10.54 -9.20 7.73
N SER A 223 -11.20 -9.30 8.88
CA SER A 223 -11.83 -10.56 9.28
C SER A 223 -13.02 -10.84 8.37
N GLY A 224 -13.10 -12.05 7.81
CA GLY A 224 -14.31 -12.55 7.17
C GLY A 224 -15.46 -12.50 8.18
N ARG A 225 -16.62 -12.00 7.74
CA ARG A 225 -17.86 -12.15 8.51
C ARG A 225 -18.36 -13.58 8.42
#